data_AF-A0A8S1D4F5-F1
#
_entry.id   AF-A0A8S1D4F5-F1
#
_cell.length_a   1.000
_cell.length_b   1.000
_cell.length_c   1.000
_cell.angle_alpha   90.00
_cell.angle_beta   90.00
_cell.angle_gamma   90.00
#
_symmetry.space_group_name_H-M   'P 1'
#
loop_
_entity.id
_entity.type
_entity.pdbx_description
1 polymer ?
#
loop_
_entity_poly.entity_id
_entity_poly.type
_entity_poly.pdbx_seq_one_letter_code
_entity_poly.pdbx_strand_id
1 'polypeptide(L)'
;MKILLILVSFALVHANGQELAEFRLASYYTNNMVLQMEPKSAVIWGYGQPDAEAVISYESNRLSTTIDANGEWSITLPPHPPSESIDFAVQQISSFGMVTIPLKAAFGDVWVCSGQSNMAMSLNLIYNASEEINKTIANYQHFRLRKVSRNTSLDVELDEATFNYDWTAPEEERVPNFSALCILFAERLSDAVNAAFPIGLIDATWPGTRIEAWSSSRVLEYCNTPLATNETNRNADSALWNAMIAPLTRTSVKGAIWLQGEQNIDYNEDYYACHILTLVNDWKRTFFQGELAGENGVAFPFGVVQNGPVWINYNYKWGDIRWHQTVDLGVLPNALLPDAFTAASYDLTDHLSPTGSIHPRDKQTVADRLANAARRLIYNENLSLYGPVPVSVDQLAADSRTITYDRNVKLVGAAGFAFQLPDGNYELSDVIASTANSVTVAVNSTAVQLLYAFSSYICEYKQCAVYSDDFENLPAQAWKWDL
;
A
#
# COMPACT_ATOMS: atom_id res chain seq x y z
N MET A 1 76.43 -47.48 4.93
CA MET A 1 75.27 -47.73 4.06
C MET A 1 74.10 -46.92 4.63
N LYS A 2 73.89 -45.69 4.14
CA LYS A 2 72.77 -44.81 4.56
C LYS A 2 71.78 -44.78 3.40
N ILE A 3 70.56 -45.26 3.65
CA ILE A 3 69.46 -45.25 2.69
C ILE A 3 68.81 -43.87 2.77
N LEU A 4 68.81 -43.15 1.65
CA LEU A 4 68.14 -41.86 1.49
C LEU A 4 66.75 -42.13 0.92
N LEU A 5 65.69 -41.95 1.73
CA LEU A 5 64.31 -41.96 1.24
C LEU A 5 63.97 -40.61 0.61
N ILE A 6 63.63 -40.63 -0.68
CA ILE A 6 63.08 -39.48 -1.40
C ILE A 6 61.55 -39.54 -1.26
N LEU A 7 60.98 -38.58 -0.54
CA LEU A 7 59.53 -38.33 -0.48
C LEU A 7 59.13 -37.49 -1.69
N VAL A 8 58.34 -38.08 -2.58
CA VAL A 8 57.70 -37.37 -3.71
C VAL A 8 56.38 -36.80 -3.22
N SER A 9 56.30 -35.47 -3.11
CA SER A 9 55.06 -34.74 -2.80
C SER A 9 54.20 -34.63 -4.06
N PHE A 10 53.05 -35.33 -4.09
CA PHE A 10 51.99 -35.07 -5.06
C PHE A 10 51.31 -33.75 -4.70
N ALA A 11 51.47 -32.71 -5.52
CA ALA A 11 50.64 -31.53 -5.45
C ALA A 11 49.24 -31.87 -5.98
N LEU A 12 48.25 -31.97 -5.10
CA LEU A 12 46.85 -31.95 -5.51
C LEU A 12 46.52 -30.56 -6.05
N VAL A 13 46.38 -30.46 -7.37
CA VAL A 13 45.70 -29.33 -8.01
C VAL A 13 44.24 -29.41 -7.57
N HIS A 14 43.86 -28.58 -6.61
CA HIS A 14 42.46 -28.34 -6.29
C HIS A 14 41.91 -27.49 -7.43
N ALA A 15 41.24 -28.14 -8.39
CA ALA A 15 40.33 -27.42 -9.26
C ALA A 15 39.24 -26.84 -8.34
N ASN A 16 39.29 -25.53 -8.09
CA ASN A 16 38.14 -24.78 -7.59
C ASN A 16 37.05 -24.94 -8.65
N GLY A 17 36.23 -25.98 -8.52
CA GLY A 17 34.94 -26.03 -9.20
C GLY A 17 34.12 -24.89 -8.64
N GLN A 18 34.14 -23.73 -9.30
CA GLN A 18 33.03 -22.80 -9.16
C GLN A 18 31.82 -23.54 -9.70
N GLU A 19 30.92 -23.92 -8.80
CA GLU A 19 29.59 -24.37 -9.15
C GLU A 19 29.01 -23.30 -10.07
N LEU A 20 28.68 -23.66 -11.31
CA LEU A 20 28.13 -22.70 -12.28
C LEU A 20 26.86 -22.14 -11.68
N ALA A 21 26.79 -20.82 -11.49
CA ALA A 21 25.59 -20.17 -11.00
C ALA A 21 24.41 -20.53 -11.92
N GLU A 22 23.35 -21.09 -11.33
CA GLU A 22 22.16 -21.52 -12.05
C GLU A 22 21.51 -20.31 -12.74
N PHE A 23 21.30 -20.42 -14.05
CA PHE A 23 20.57 -19.39 -14.78
C PHE A 23 19.08 -19.46 -14.43
N ARG A 24 18.58 -18.42 -13.77
CA ARG A 24 17.18 -18.33 -13.31
C ARG A 24 16.70 -16.88 -13.28
N LEU A 25 15.39 -16.72 -13.38
CA LEU A 25 14.74 -15.44 -13.06
C LEU A 25 14.64 -15.25 -11.54
N ALA A 26 14.50 -14.00 -11.10
CA ALA A 26 14.12 -13.74 -9.72
C ALA A 26 12.73 -14.32 -9.40
N SER A 27 12.50 -14.69 -8.14
CA SER A 27 11.32 -15.39 -7.63
C SER A 27 10.00 -14.68 -7.92
N TYR A 28 10.04 -13.37 -8.19
CA TYR A 28 8.89 -12.58 -8.61
C TYR A 28 8.33 -13.00 -9.97
N TYR A 29 9.20 -13.41 -10.91
CA TYR A 29 8.81 -13.70 -12.29
C TYR A 29 8.40 -15.15 -12.46
N THR A 30 7.11 -15.36 -12.71
CA THR A 30 6.54 -16.66 -13.08
C THR A 30 5.60 -16.49 -14.27
N ASN A 31 5.20 -17.58 -14.90
CA ASN A 31 4.17 -17.51 -15.94
C ASN A 31 2.87 -16.90 -15.41
N ASN A 32 2.10 -16.29 -16.32
CA ASN A 32 0.85 -15.58 -16.05
C ASN A 32 1.03 -14.33 -15.19
N MET A 33 2.20 -13.70 -15.16
CA MET A 33 2.37 -12.44 -14.44
C MET A 33 1.91 -11.22 -15.26
N VAL A 34 1.84 -10.06 -14.60
CA VAL A 34 1.70 -8.76 -15.24
C VAL A 34 2.98 -7.96 -15.01
N LEU A 35 3.55 -7.42 -16.08
CA LEU A 35 4.61 -6.43 -16.07
C LEU A 35 3.97 -5.04 -16.18
N GLN A 36 4.56 -4.04 -15.50
CA GLN A 36 4.04 -2.68 -15.53
C GLN A 36 4.09 -2.11 -16.97
N MET A 37 2.95 -1.61 -17.44
CA MET A 37 2.83 -0.92 -18.73
C MET A 37 3.32 0.52 -18.66
N GLU A 38 3.42 1.12 -19.84
CA GLU A 38 3.72 2.53 -20.07
C GLU A 38 2.86 3.49 -19.19
N PRO A 39 3.36 4.71 -18.88
CA PRO A 39 4.60 5.32 -19.37
C PRO A 39 5.88 4.75 -18.75
N LYS A 40 5.76 3.92 -17.71
CA LYS A 40 6.89 3.28 -17.04
C LYS A 40 7.49 2.16 -17.87
N SER A 41 8.78 1.92 -17.66
CA SER A 41 9.46 0.73 -18.13
C SER A 41 9.42 -0.43 -17.12
N ALA A 42 9.08 -1.63 -17.57
CA ALA A 42 9.23 -2.85 -16.79
C ALA A 42 10.70 -3.30 -16.73
N VAL A 43 11.13 -3.81 -15.58
CA VAL A 43 12.45 -4.45 -15.41
C VAL A 43 12.26 -5.95 -15.28
N ILE A 44 13.13 -6.74 -15.92
CA ILE A 44 13.28 -8.18 -15.69
C ILE A 44 14.71 -8.43 -15.24
N TRP A 45 14.87 -9.20 -14.17
CA TRP A 45 16.18 -9.50 -13.59
C TRP A 45 16.26 -10.94 -13.06
N GLY A 46 17.48 -11.41 -12.80
CA GLY A 46 17.72 -12.73 -12.27
C GLY A 46 19.18 -13.02 -12.03
N TYR A 47 19.51 -14.31 -11.98
CA TYR A 47 20.85 -14.81 -11.72
C TYR A 47 21.35 -15.66 -12.88
N GLY A 48 22.66 -15.76 -13.01
CA GLY A 48 23.32 -16.56 -14.02
C GLY A 48 24.83 -16.59 -13.85
N GLN A 49 25.49 -17.18 -14.83
CA GLN A 49 26.95 -17.31 -14.84
C GLN A 49 27.60 -15.93 -15.09
N PRO A 50 28.55 -15.50 -14.22
CA PRO A 50 29.33 -14.29 -14.46
C PRO A 50 29.99 -14.25 -15.84
N ASP A 51 30.06 -13.04 -16.42
CA ASP A 51 30.60 -12.74 -17.76
C ASP A 51 29.82 -13.35 -18.95
N ALA A 52 28.75 -14.12 -18.71
CA ALA A 52 27.85 -14.56 -19.77
C ALA A 52 26.88 -13.44 -20.20
N GLU A 53 26.29 -13.57 -21.39
CA GLU A 53 25.29 -12.62 -21.90
C GLU A 53 23.88 -13.07 -21.51
N ALA A 54 23.13 -12.24 -20.79
CA ALA A 54 21.70 -12.42 -20.59
C ALA A 54 20.94 -11.71 -21.72
N VAL A 55 19.96 -12.39 -22.33
CA VAL A 55 19.18 -11.90 -23.47
C VAL A 55 17.69 -12.06 -23.19
N ILE A 56 16.89 -11.04 -23.45
CA ILE A 56 15.43 -11.13 -23.47
C ILE A 56 14.95 -10.87 -24.88
N SER A 57 14.20 -11.83 -25.43
CA SER A 57 13.52 -11.69 -26.72
C SER A 57 12.02 -11.82 -26.55
N TYR A 58 11.25 -10.88 -27.10
CA TYR A 58 9.79 -10.90 -27.13
C TYR A 58 9.30 -10.08 -28.31
N GLU A 59 8.25 -10.53 -28.99
CA GLU A 59 7.78 -9.91 -30.23
C GLU A 59 8.94 -9.63 -31.22
N SER A 60 9.17 -8.36 -31.60
CA SER A 60 10.31 -7.92 -32.42
C SER A 60 11.50 -7.39 -31.61
N ASN A 61 11.40 -7.36 -30.27
CA ASN A 61 12.43 -6.84 -29.38
C ASN A 61 13.45 -7.92 -29.03
N ARG A 62 14.73 -7.54 -29.01
CA ARG A 62 15.84 -8.36 -28.50
C ARG A 62 16.79 -7.44 -27.74
N LEU A 63 16.86 -7.62 -26.43
CA LEU A 63 17.67 -6.82 -25.51
C LEU A 63 18.69 -7.74 -24.84
N SER A 64 19.87 -7.22 -24.51
CA SER A 64 20.86 -7.99 -23.78
C SER A 64 21.70 -7.16 -22.82
N THR A 65 22.27 -7.84 -21.84
CA THR A 65 23.21 -7.31 -20.86
C THR A 65 24.24 -8.37 -20.50
N THR A 66 25.36 -7.95 -19.91
CA THR A 66 26.34 -8.87 -19.34
C THR A 66 25.94 -9.20 -17.91
N ILE A 67 25.96 -10.49 -17.55
CA ILE A 67 25.79 -10.94 -16.16
C ILE A 67 27.02 -10.53 -15.36
N ASP A 68 26.80 -9.85 -14.25
CA ASP A 68 27.87 -9.23 -13.47
C ASP A 68 28.71 -10.25 -12.68
N ALA A 69 29.73 -9.75 -11.98
CA ALA A 69 30.63 -10.58 -11.19
C ALA A 69 29.95 -11.28 -9.99
N ASN A 70 28.80 -10.78 -9.53
CA ASN A 70 27.99 -11.41 -8.48
C ASN A 70 27.00 -12.44 -9.07
N GLY A 71 26.94 -12.56 -10.39
CA GLY A 71 26.02 -13.44 -11.09
C GLY A 71 24.63 -12.81 -11.28
N GLU A 72 24.45 -11.51 -11.06
CA GLU A 72 23.19 -10.81 -11.25
C GLU A 72 23.10 -10.18 -12.64
N TRP A 73 21.88 -10.10 -13.17
CA TRP A 73 21.61 -9.38 -14.40
C TRP A 73 20.24 -8.71 -14.35
N SER A 74 20.09 -7.58 -15.03
CA SER A 74 18.82 -6.91 -15.21
C SER A 74 18.73 -6.26 -16.59
N ILE A 75 17.53 -6.27 -17.16
CA ILE A 75 17.22 -5.62 -18.43
C ILE A 75 15.94 -4.81 -18.24
N THR A 76 16.03 -3.51 -18.49
CA THR A 76 14.88 -2.61 -18.59
C THR A 76 14.27 -2.72 -19.98
N LEU A 77 12.98 -3.06 -20.03
CA LEU A 77 12.22 -3.14 -21.27
C LEU A 77 11.79 -1.73 -21.70
N PRO A 78 11.75 -1.44 -23.02
CA PRO A 78 11.05 -0.27 -23.52
C PRO A 78 9.62 -0.18 -22.96
N PRO A 79 9.10 1.03 -22.65
CA PRO A 79 7.71 1.20 -22.27
C PRO A 79 6.79 0.53 -23.30
N HIS A 80 5.80 -0.20 -22.79
CA HIS A 80 4.94 -1.04 -23.62
C HIS A 80 3.47 -0.73 -23.31
N PRO A 81 2.60 -0.60 -24.33
CA PRO A 81 1.17 -0.43 -24.11
C PRO A 81 0.55 -1.66 -23.43
N PRO A 82 -0.67 -1.57 -22.88
CA PRO A 82 -1.35 -2.74 -22.33
C PRO A 82 -1.47 -3.89 -23.34
N SER A 83 -1.20 -5.12 -22.91
CA SER A 83 -1.32 -6.32 -23.74
C SER A 83 -1.58 -7.56 -22.89
N GLU A 84 -2.42 -8.49 -23.37
CA GLU A 84 -2.88 -9.65 -22.59
C GLU A 84 -1.79 -10.64 -22.23
N SER A 85 -1.09 -11.22 -23.21
CA SER A 85 -0.11 -12.27 -22.96
C SER A 85 0.90 -12.33 -24.09
N ILE A 86 2.15 -12.07 -23.77
CA ILE A 86 3.30 -12.13 -24.66
C ILE A 86 4.21 -13.28 -24.22
N ASP A 87 4.74 -14.00 -25.21
CA ASP A 87 5.78 -15.01 -25.00
C ASP A 87 7.17 -14.33 -25.03
N PHE A 88 7.92 -14.56 -23.97
CA PHE A 88 9.31 -14.14 -23.81
C PHE A 88 10.23 -15.36 -23.84
N ALA A 89 11.39 -15.20 -24.48
CA ALA A 89 12.52 -16.10 -24.34
C ALA A 89 13.63 -15.37 -23.58
N VAL A 90 13.87 -15.79 -22.34
CA VAL A 90 14.95 -15.28 -21.50
C VAL A 90 16.12 -16.26 -21.57
N GLN A 91 17.30 -15.81 -21.99
CA GLN A 91 18.41 -16.68 -22.33
C GLN A 91 19.70 -16.25 -21.66
N GLN A 92 20.54 -17.22 -21.30
CA GLN A 92 21.95 -16.99 -21.02
C GLN A 92 22.77 -17.61 -22.14
N ILE A 93 23.70 -16.85 -22.70
CA ILE A 93 24.63 -17.29 -23.73
C ILE A 93 26.05 -17.21 -23.16
N SER A 94 26.74 -18.34 -23.10
CA SER A 94 28.10 -18.46 -22.55
C SER A 94 28.99 -19.33 -23.43
N SER A 95 30.28 -19.41 -23.09
CA SER A 95 31.20 -20.38 -23.71
C SER A 95 30.78 -21.85 -23.51
N PHE A 96 29.93 -22.13 -22.53
CA PHE A 96 29.44 -23.47 -22.22
C PHE A 96 28.13 -23.82 -22.94
N GLY A 97 27.53 -22.86 -23.66
CA GLY A 97 26.30 -23.04 -24.41
C GLY A 97 25.22 -22.02 -24.04
N MET A 98 23.99 -22.31 -24.48
CA MET A 98 22.83 -21.46 -24.31
C MET A 98 21.78 -22.15 -23.42
N VAL A 99 21.30 -21.45 -22.41
CA VAL A 99 20.15 -21.85 -21.58
C VAL A 99 18.98 -20.93 -21.94
N THR A 100 17.75 -21.44 -22.00
CA THR A 100 16.55 -20.65 -22.31
C THR A 100 15.44 -20.96 -21.32
N ILE A 101 14.87 -19.91 -20.73
CA ILE A 101 13.71 -19.92 -19.84
C ILE A 101 12.55 -19.25 -20.61
N PRO A 102 11.49 -20.00 -20.97
CA PRO A 102 10.28 -19.40 -21.50
C PRO A 102 9.54 -18.68 -20.37
N LEU A 103 9.02 -17.49 -20.64
CA LEU A 103 8.18 -16.72 -19.72
C LEU A 103 6.96 -16.19 -20.47
N LYS A 104 5.78 -16.32 -19.87
CA LYS A 104 4.53 -15.76 -20.39
C LYS A 104 4.05 -14.64 -19.48
N ALA A 105 4.02 -13.42 -19.99
CA ALA A 105 3.66 -12.24 -19.21
C ALA A 105 2.77 -11.28 -20.00
N ALA A 106 1.91 -10.58 -19.27
CA ALA A 106 1.10 -9.47 -19.73
C ALA A 106 1.83 -8.13 -19.54
N PHE A 107 1.35 -7.08 -20.21
CA PHE A 107 1.63 -5.69 -19.81
C PHE A 107 0.34 -5.02 -19.33
N GLY A 108 0.40 -4.39 -18.16
CA GLY A 108 -0.76 -3.76 -17.52
C GLY A 108 -0.36 -3.01 -16.25
N ASP A 109 -1.33 -2.57 -15.45
CA ASP A 109 -1.01 -1.89 -14.18
C ASP A 109 -0.76 -2.90 -13.07
N VAL A 110 0.32 -2.70 -12.29
CA VAL A 110 0.68 -3.53 -11.15
C VAL A 110 0.55 -2.74 -9.85
N TRP A 111 -0.21 -3.27 -8.89
CA TRP A 111 -0.47 -2.62 -7.61
C TRP A 111 0.02 -3.44 -6.42
N VAL A 112 0.67 -2.76 -5.47
CA VAL A 112 1.05 -3.34 -4.18
C VAL A 112 0.03 -2.97 -3.12
N CYS A 113 -0.57 -3.98 -2.48
CA CYS A 113 -1.52 -3.81 -1.40
C CYS A 113 -0.86 -4.22 -0.08
N SER A 114 -0.67 -3.26 0.83
CA SER A 114 0.12 -3.48 2.04
C SER A 114 -0.49 -2.84 3.29
N GLY A 115 0.04 -3.25 4.45
CA GLY A 115 -0.45 -2.86 5.76
C GLY A 115 -0.83 -4.05 6.63
N GLN A 116 -1.73 -3.81 7.58
CA GLN A 116 -2.05 -4.77 8.63
C GLN A 116 -3.39 -5.49 8.41
N SER A 117 -4.09 -5.85 9.48
CA SER A 117 -5.22 -6.78 9.49
C SER A 117 -6.38 -6.35 8.60
N ASN A 118 -6.72 -5.05 8.55
CA ASN A 118 -7.79 -4.56 7.69
C ASN A 118 -7.43 -4.58 6.19
N MET A 119 -6.16 -4.41 5.82
CA MET A 119 -5.69 -4.71 4.45
C MET A 119 -5.65 -6.22 4.19
N ALA A 120 -5.20 -7.01 5.17
CA ALA A 120 -5.06 -8.47 5.08
C ALA A 120 -6.39 -9.22 5.11
N MET A 121 -7.49 -8.54 5.44
CA MET A 121 -8.81 -9.15 5.58
C MET A 121 -9.22 -9.76 4.25
N SER A 122 -9.48 -11.07 4.27
CA SER A 122 -9.73 -11.84 3.05
C SER A 122 -11.14 -11.66 2.52
N LEU A 123 -11.31 -11.86 1.20
CA LEU A 123 -12.59 -11.68 0.52
C LEU A 123 -13.71 -12.60 1.06
N ASN A 124 -13.37 -13.75 1.64
CA ASN A 124 -14.35 -14.61 2.30
C ASN A 124 -14.89 -14.09 3.65
N LEU A 125 -14.31 -13.02 4.22
CA LEU A 125 -14.70 -12.47 5.52
C LEU A 125 -15.58 -11.23 5.43
N ILE A 126 -15.83 -10.69 4.24
CA ILE A 126 -16.58 -9.44 4.05
C ILE A 126 -18.08 -9.67 3.83
N TYR A 127 -18.87 -8.60 3.83
CA TYR A 127 -20.27 -8.70 3.42
C TYR A 127 -20.38 -9.14 1.95
N ASN A 128 -21.41 -9.92 1.63
CA ASN A 128 -21.66 -10.48 0.29
C ASN A 128 -20.47 -11.28 -0.29
N ALA A 129 -19.62 -11.86 0.57
CA ALA A 129 -18.41 -12.58 0.18
C ALA A 129 -18.61 -13.57 -0.99
N SER A 130 -19.64 -14.41 -0.96
CA SER A 130 -19.91 -15.39 -2.03
C SER A 130 -20.22 -14.73 -3.37
N GLU A 131 -20.92 -13.60 -3.38
CA GLU A 131 -21.22 -12.84 -4.60
C GLU A 131 -19.95 -12.21 -5.16
N GLU A 132 -19.17 -11.54 -4.32
CA GLU A 132 -17.90 -10.91 -4.73
C GLU A 132 -16.91 -11.95 -5.26
N ILE A 133 -16.72 -13.09 -4.58
CA ILE A 133 -15.84 -14.18 -5.04
C ILE A 133 -16.26 -14.68 -6.43
N ASN A 134 -17.55 -14.98 -6.61
CA ASN A 134 -18.07 -15.48 -7.89
C ASN A 134 -17.93 -14.43 -8.99
N LYS A 135 -18.19 -13.16 -8.68
CA LYS A 135 -18.03 -12.02 -9.60
C LYS A 135 -16.57 -11.86 -10.02
N THR A 136 -15.63 -11.87 -9.08
CA THR A 136 -14.19 -11.75 -9.36
C THR A 136 -13.74 -12.87 -10.30
N ILE A 137 -14.11 -14.12 -10.01
CA ILE A 137 -13.75 -15.28 -10.82
C ILE A 137 -14.40 -15.22 -12.21
N ALA A 138 -15.67 -14.83 -12.32
CA ALA A 138 -16.36 -14.81 -13.61
C ALA A 138 -15.91 -13.67 -14.54
N ASN A 139 -15.66 -12.48 -13.98
CA ASN A 139 -15.62 -11.25 -14.77
C ASN A 139 -14.24 -10.59 -14.85
N TYR A 140 -13.29 -10.96 -13.99
CA TYR A 140 -11.98 -10.30 -13.90
C TYR A 140 -10.81 -11.23 -14.23
N GLN A 141 -10.99 -12.11 -15.21
CA GLN A 141 -9.97 -13.07 -15.66
C GLN A 141 -8.71 -12.42 -16.25
N HIS A 142 -8.69 -11.11 -16.47
CA HIS A 142 -7.50 -10.32 -16.82
C HIS A 142 -6.65 -9.93 -15.59
N PHE A 143 -7.13 -10.17 -14.37
CA PHE A 143 -6.33 -9.96 -13.15
C PHE A 143 -5.30 -11.07 -12.99
N ARG A 144 -4.19 -10.76 -12.32
CA ARG A 144 -3.21 -11.75 -11.86
C ARG A 144 -2.89 -11.48 -10.40
N LEU A 145 -2.98 -12.51 -9.58
CA LEU A 145 -2.84 -12.44 -8.13
C LEU A 145 -1.50 -13.02 -7.72
N ARG A 146 -0.80 -12.32 -6.83
CA ARG A 146 0.45 -12.77 -6.19
C ARG A 146 0.41 -12.42 -4.72
N LYS A 147 0.79 -13.36 -3.86
CA LYS A 147 0.80 -13.15 -2.40
C LYS A 147 2.18 -13.40 -1.83
N VAL A 148 2.72 -12.36 -1.19
CA VAL A 148 4.01 -12.40 -0.52
C VAL A 148 3.89 -13.25 0.74
N SER A 149 4.84 -14.15 0.93
CA SER A 149 4.98 -14.91 2.16
C SER A 149 5.37 -13.98 3.29
N ARG A 150 4.75 -14.18 4.44
CA ARG A 150 5.07 -13.44 5.65
C ARG A 150 6.45 -13.86 6.14
N ASN A 151 7.41 -12.96 6.03
CA ASN A 151 8.79 -13.17 6.44
C ASN A 151 9.38 -11.92 7.11
N THR A 152 10.45 -12.08 7.87
CA THR A 152 11.14 -11.01 8.58
C THR A 152 12.64 -11.09 8.33
N SER A 153 13.31 -9.95 8.21
CA SER A 153 14.77 -9.87 8.21
C SER A 153 15.20 -8.66 9.01
N LEU A 154 15.95 -8.88 10.10
CA LEU A 154 16.25 -7.81 11.07
C LEU A 154 17.30 -6.83 10.56
N ASP A 155 18.33 -7.35 9.88
CA ASP A 155 19.56 -6.58 9.62
C ASP A 155 19.82 -6.30 8.14
N VAL A 156 19.13 -6.98 7.23
CA VAL A 156 19.42 -6.94 5.78
C VAL A 156 18.15 -6.91 4.95
N GLU A 157 18.10 -5.97 4.01
CA GLU A 157 17.16 -6.03 2.90
C GLU A 157 17.43 -7.30 2.08
N LEU A 158 16.44 -8.17 1.93
CA LEU A 158 16.58 -9.38 1.13
C LEU A 158 16.54 -9.02 -0.35
N ASP A 159 17.27 -9.75 -1.18
CA ASP A 159 17.24 -9.56 -2.63
C ASP A 159 15.93 -10.07 -3.25
N GLU A 160 15.38 -11.16 -2.68
CA GLU A 160 14.18 -11.82 -3.19
C GLU A 160 13.12 -12.01 -2.11
N ALA A 161 11.88 -11.66 -2.44
CA ALA A 161 10.73 -12.00 -1.63
C ALA A 161 10.43 -13.49 -1.78
N THR A 162 9.81 -14.05 -0.75
CA THR A 162 9.20 -15.37 -0.83
C THR A 162 7.71 -15.21 -1.08
N PHE A 163 7.08 -16.18 -1.73
CA PHE A 163 5.68 -16.08 -2.13
C PHE A 163 4.96 -17.40 -1.88
N ASN A 164 3.66 -17.30 -1.60
CA ASN A 164 2.84 -18.46 -1.25
C ASN A 164 2.51 -19.35 -2.47
N TYR A 165 2.41 -18.76 -3.65
CA TYR A 165 2.01 -19.41 -4.90
C TYR A 165 2.29 -18.50 -6.09
N ASP A 166 2.66 -19.07 -7.24
CA ASP A 166 2.93 -18.40 -8.53
C ASP A 166 1.80 -17.46 -8.98
N TRP A 167 2.13 -16.52 -9.87
CA TRP A 167 1.12 -15.64 -10.46
C TRP A 167 -0.02 -16.46 -11.08
N THR A 168 -1.25 -16.12 -10.70
CA THR A 168 -2.44 -16.88 -11.08
C THR A 168 -3.59 -15.97 -11.43
N ALA A 169 -4.44 -16.37 -12.37
CA ALA A 169 -5.71 -15.70 -12.61
C ALA A 169 -6.66 -15.89 -11.41
N PRO A 170 -7.77 -15.13 -11.31
CA PRO A 170 -8.78 -15.39 -10.30
C PRO A 170 -9.33 -16.81 -10.39
N GLU A 171 -9.05 -17.62 -9.36
CA GLU A 171 -9.49 -19.01 -9.23
C GLU A 171 -10.06 -19.27 -7.83
N GLU A 172 -10.89 -20.32 -7.72
CA GLU A 172 -11.64 -20.68 -6.51
C GLU A 172 -10.74 -20.89 -5.29
N GLU A 173 -9.50 -21.37 -5.47
CA GLU A 173 -8.56 -21.61 -4.37
C GLU A 173 -7.94 -20.31 -3.80
N ARG A 174 -7.81 -19.27 -4.64
CA ARG A 174 -6.99 -18.08 -4.35
C ARG A 174 -7.81 -16.89 -3.93
N VAL A 175 -8.83 -16.57 -4.73
CA VAL A 175 -9.67 -15.37 -4.55
C VAL A 175 -10.26 -15.27 -3.14
N PRO A 176 -10.81 -16.34 -2.53
CA PRO A 176 -11.41 -16.25 -1.19
C PRO A 176 -10.41 -15.83 -0.10
N ASN A 177 -9.12 -16.12 -0.27
CA ASN A 177 -8.05 -15.94 0.72
C ASN A 177 -7.11 -14.75 0.41
N PHE A 178 -7.44 -13.97 -0.62
CA PHE A 178 -6.72 -12.76 -1.01
C PHE A 178 -7.30 -11.52 -0.33
N SER A 179 -6.50 -10.47 -0.17
CA SER A 179 -6.97 -9.17 0.36
C SER A 179 -8.23 -8.68 -0.35
N ALA A 180 -9.31 -8.52 0.42
CA ALA A 180 -10.60 -8.07 -0.10
C ALA A 180 -10.50 -6.66 -0.68
N LEU A 181 -9.86 -5.75 0.07
CA LEU A 181 -9.69 -4.36 -0.36
C LEU A 181 -8.85 -4.26 -1.64
N CYS A 182 -7.81 -5.09 -1.77
CA CYS A 182 -6.97 -5.13 -2.96
C CYS A 182 -7.75 -5.53 -4.23
N ILE A 183 -8.53 -6.63 -4.15
CA ILE A 183 -9.36 -7.08 -5.27
C ILE A 183 -10.41 -6.02 -5.61
N LEU A 184 -11.21 -5.60 -4.62
CA LEU A 184 -12.32 -4.68 -4.85
C LEU A 184 -11.84 -3.33 -5.40
N PHE A 185 -10.70 -2.81 -4.92
CA PHE A 185 -10.09 -1.60 -5.48
C PHE A 185 -9.78 -1.75 -6.97
N ALA A 186 -9.12 -2.85 -7.36
CA ALA A 186 -8.81 -3.09 -8.76
C ALA A 186 -10.03 -3.36 -9.64
N GLU A 187 -11.07 -4.02 -9.10
CA GLU A 187 -12.36 -4.14 -9.81
C GLU A 187 -12.92 -2.76 -10.16
N ARG A 188 -12.97 -1.84 -9.19
CA ARG A 188 -13.49 -0.48 -9.43
C ARG A 188 -12.64 0.33 -10.39
N LEU A 189 -11.33 0.17 -10.35
CA LEU A 189 -10.46 0.78 -11.37
C LEU A 189 -10.73 0.20 -12.75
N SER A 190 -10.77 -1.14 -12.89
CA SER A 190 -10.98 -1.84 -14.16
C SER A 190 -12.34 -1.51 -14.78
N ASP A 191 -13.39 -1.49 -13.98
CA ASP A 191 -14.76 -1.14 -14.41
C ASP A 191 -14.83 0.30 -14.92
N ALA A 192 -14.15 1.24 -14.23
CA ALA A 192 -14.19 2.66 -14.55
C ALA A 192 -13.55 3.00 -15.91
N VAL A 193 -12.43 2.36 -16.23
CA VAL A 193 -11.75 2.56 -17.51
C VAL A 193 -12.33 1.67 -18.62
N ASN A 194 -13.37 0.88 -18.33
CA ASN A 194 -13.96 -0.14 -19.20
C ASN A 194 -12.88 -0.96 -19.92
N ALA A 195 -11.79 -1.25 -19.20
CA ALA A 195 -10.60 -1.80 -19.80
C ALA A 195 -10.39 -3.22 -19.30
N ALA A 196 -10.39 -4.14 -20.26
CA ALA A 196 -9.98 -5.52 -20.06
C ALA A 196 -8.45 -5.68 -20.04
N PHE A 197 -7.68 -4.58 -19.90
CA PHE A 197 -6.22 -4.72 -19.85
C PHE A 197 -5.78 -5.37 -18.53
N PRO A 198 -4.70 -6.15 -18.52
CA PRO A 198 -4.30 -6.91 -17.35
C PRO A 198 -3.99 -6.06 -16.11
N ILE A 199 -4.36 -6.54 -14.92
CA ILE A 199 -4.01 -5.89 -13.65
C ILE A 199 -3.29 -6.90 -12.74
N GLY A 200 -2.07 -6.57 -12.32
CA GLY A 200 -1.31 -7.35 -11.35
C GLY A 200 -1.59 -6.87 -9.93
N LEU A 201 -1.93 -7.79 -9.04
CA LEU A 201 -2.19 -7.51 -7.63
C LEU A 201 -1.20 -8.25 -6.73
N ILE A 202 -0.47 -7.50 -5.91
CA ILE A 202 0.48 -8.05 -4.94
C ILE A 202 -0.06 -7.83 -3.53
N ASP A 203 -0.46 -8.92 -2.86
CA ASP A 203 -0.85 -8.93 -1.44
C ASP A 203 0.40 -9.08 -0.56
N ALA A 204 0.86 -7.96 0.01
CA ALA A 204 2.00 -7.86 0.91
C ALA A 204 1.54 -7.39 2.29
N THR A 205 0.77 -8.22 2.98
CA THR A 205 0.05 -7.84 4.21
C THR A 205 0.37 -8.71 5.43
N TRP A 206 0.41 -8.08 6.61
CA TRP A 206 0.59 -8.81 7.88
C TRP A 206 -0.18 -8.18 9.05
N PRO A 207 -1.21 -8.87 9.59
CA PRO A 207 -1.97 -8.44 10.76
C PRO A 207 -1.14 -8.07 12.00
N GLY A 208 -1.60 -7.04 12.73
CA GLY A 208 -1.01 -6.64 14.00
C GLY A 208 0.45 -6.19 13.86
N THR A 209 0.70 -5.35 12.85
CA THR A 209 2.01 -4.76 12.57
C THR A 209 1.98 -3.24 12.66
N ARG A 210 3.09 -2.66 13.12
CA ARG A 210 3.30 -1.20 13.24
C ARG A 210 4.03 -0.65 12.02
N ILE A 211 3.84 0.64 11.72
CA ILE A 211 4.45 1.29 10.54
C ILE A 211 5.98 1.20 10.52
N GLU A 212 6.62 1.14 11.69
CA GLU A 212 8.07 1.06 11.83
C GLU A 212 8.66 -0.20 11.21
N ALA A 213 7.95 -1.32 11.31
CA ALA A 213 8.38 -2.58 10.72
C ALA A 213 8.34 -2.55 9.18
N TRP A 214 7.44 -1.73 8.61
CA TRP A 214 7.27 -1.53 7.17
C TRP A 214 8.11 -0.37 6.61
N SER A 215 8.77 0.38 7.49
CA SER A 215 9.60 1.53 7.16
C SER A 215 11.04 1.10 6.98
N SER A 216 11.72 1.59 5.93
CA SER A 216 13.16 1.39 5.81
C SER A 216 13.91 2.08 6.96
N SER A 217 15.16 1.66 7.21
CA SER A 217 16.01 2.32 8.22
C SER A 217 16.18 3.81 7.95
N ARG A 218 16.17 4.21 6.67
CA ARG A 218 16.23 5.61 6.22
C ARG A 218 15.01 6.41 6.68
N VAL A 219 13.82 5.81 6.64
CA VAL A 219 12.58 6.44 7.13
C VAL A 219 12.66 6.64 8.63
N LEU A 220 13.08 5.60 9.36
CA LEU A 220 13.17 5.65 10.82
C LEU A 220 14.20 6.67 11.31
N GLU A 221 15.37 6.73 10.66
CA GLU A 221 16.42 7.71 10.92
C GLU A 221 15.95 9.14 10.63
N TYR A 222 15.33 9.37 9.46
CA TYR A 222 14.82 10.69 9.09
C TYR A 222 13.80 11.24 10.10
N CYS A 223 12.91 10.37 10.60
CA CYS A 223 11.91 10.74 11.58
C CYS A 223 12.42 10.76 13.03
N ASN A 224 13.71 10.49 13.27
CA ASN A 224 14.28 10.35 14.62
C ASN A 224 13.45 9.41 15.50
N THR A 225 13.05 8.27 14.94
CA THR A 225 12.09 7.36 15.56
C THR A 225 12.69 6.70 16.80
N PRO A 226 11.99 6.66 17.95
CA PRO A 226 12.37 5.83 19.07
C PRO A 226 12.30 4.34 18.66
N LEU A 227 13.47 3.73 18.52
CA LEU A 227 13.60 2.35 18.06
C LEU A 227 13.17 1.33 19.13
N ALA A 228 12.59 0.22 18.69
CA ALA A 228 12.19 -0.87 19.53
C ALA A 228 13.42 -1.57 20.15
N THR A 229 13.49 -1.64 21.48
CA THR A 229 14.58 -2.36 22.15
C THR A 229 14.30 -3.86 22.23
N ASN A 230 15.19 -4.68 21.68
CA ASN A 230 15.13 -6.16 21.74
C ASN A 230 13.87 -6.78 21.11
N GLU A 231 13.18 -6.08 20.22
CA GLU A 231 12.08 -6.65 19.46
C GLU A 231 12.64 -7.42 18.26
N THR A 232 12.38 -8.72 18.18
CA THR A 232 12.88 -9.61 17.11
C THR A 232 11.76 -10.31 16.34
N ASN A 233 10.54 -9.77 16.43
CA ASN A 233 9.34 -10.32 15.79
C ASN A 233 8.95 -9.47 14.57
N ARG A 234 7.77 -9.71 13.99
CA ARG A 234 7.23 -8.93 12.86
C ARG A 234 7.10 -7.42 13.07
N ASN A 235 7.18 -6.94 14.30
CA ASN A 235 7.16 -5.53 14.68
C ASN A 235 8.56 -4.95 14.96
N ALA A 236 9.61 -5.75 14.78
CA ALA A 236 10.96 -5.23 14.81
C ALA A 236 11.14 -4.19 13.71
N ASP A 237 11.87 -3.12 14.03
CA ASP A 237 12.11 -2.00 13.14
C ASP A 237 12.65 -2.47 11.79
N SER A 238 12.05 -1.98 10.71
CA SER A 238 12.38 -2.35 9.32
C SER A 238 12.28 -3.83 8.95
N ALA A 239 11.86 -4.73 9.84
CA ALA A 239 11.95 -6.16 9.60
C ALA A 239 11.06 -6.66 8.44
N LEU A 240 9.92 -6.00 8.22
CA LEU A 240 8.99 -6.31 7.12
C LEU A 240 9.35 -5.54 5.85
N TRP A 241 9.84 -4.30 5.97
CA TRP A 241 10.46 -3.60 4.85
C TRP A 241 11.52 -4.49 4.20
N ASN A 242 12.49 -4.94 5.00
CA ASN A 242 13.62 -5.72 4.57
C ASN A 242 13.24 -7.03 3.86
N ALA A 243 12.21 -7.73 4.35
CA ALA A 243 11.88 -9.08 3.87
C ALA A 243 10.70 -9.15 2.90
N MET A 244 9.79 -8.16 2.90
CA MET A 244 8.55 -8.22 2.14
C MET A 244 8.41 -7.09 1.12
N ILE A 245 9.01 -5.92 1.33
CA ILE A 245 8.84 -4.76 0.44
C ILE A 245 10.10 -4.47 -0.37
N ALA A 246 11.26 -4.32 0.28
CA ALA A 246 12.54 -4.06 -0.39
C ALA A 246 12.81 -5.02 -1.56
N PRO A 247 12.55 -6.34 -1.46
CA PRO A 247 12.76 -7.25 -2.58
C PRO A 247 11.83 -7.02 -3.78
N LEU A 248 10.67 -6.37 -3.58
CA LEU A 248 9.74 -6.03 -4.66
C LEU A 248 10.17 -4.77 -5.42
N THR A 249 11.03 -3.94 -4.84
CA THR A 249 11.43 -2.64 -5.41
C THR A 249 12.32 -2.76 -6.66
N ARG A 250 12.85 -3.96 -6.95
CA ARG A 250 13.53 -4.29 -8.21
C ARG A 250 12.55 -4.56 -9.37
N THR A 251 11.26 -4.44 -9.13
CA THR A 251 10.20 -4.59 -10.12
C THR A 251 9.44 -3.27 -10.27
N SER A 252 8.95 -3.00 -11.47
CA SER A 252 8.20 -1.78 -11.76
C SER A 252 6.73 -1.99 -11.38
N VAL A 253 6.15 -1.01 -10.70
CA VAL A 253 4.72 -1.02 -10.29
C VAL A 253 4.08 0.35 -10.54
N LYS A 254 2.75 0.35 -10.68
CA LYS A 254 1.95 1.56 -10.86
C LYS A 254 1.95 2.40 -9.59
N GLY A 255 1.64 1.77 -8.46
CA GLY A 255 1.44 2.41 -7.18
C GLY A 255 1.12 1.42 -6.07
N ALA A 256 0.71 1.95 -4.92
CA ALA A 256 0.38 1.15 -3.76
C ALA A 256 -0.89 1.63 -3.05
N ILE A 257 -1.53 0.71 -2.32
CA ILE A 257 -2.57 1.04 -1.35
C ILE A 257 -2.18 0.51 0.03
N TRP A 258 -2.50 1.30 1.05
CA TRP A 258 -2.02 1.15 2.42
C TRP A 258 -3.16 1.29 3.41
N LEU A 259 -3.32 0.28 4.27
CA LEU A 259 -4.25 0.35 5.40
C LEU A 259 -3.59 -0.23 6.65
N GLN A 260 -3.12 0.70 7.48
CA GLN A 260 -2.45 0.45 8.73
C GLN A 260 -2.54 1.69 9.62
N GLY A 261 -2.44 1.47 10.91
CA GLY A 261 -2.31 2.52 11.92
C GLY A 261 -2.85 2.08 13.26
N GLU A 262 -3.70 1.04 13.30
CA GLU A 262 -4.37 0.62 14.53
C GLU A 262 -3.38 0.10 15.59
N GLN A 263 -2.20 -0.38 15.19
CA GLN A 263 -1.14 -0.77 16.14
C GLN A 263 -0.25 0.39 16.60
N ASN A 264 -0.37 1.57 15.98
CA ASN A 264 0.38 2.77 16.38
C ASN A 264 -0.39 3.67 17.34
N ILE A 265 -1.66 3.34 17.67
CA ILE A 265 -2.49 4.08 18.63
C ILE A 265 -1.79 4.31 19.98
N ASP A 266 -1.04 3.32 20.47
CA ASP A 266 -0.30 3.41 21.73
C ASP A 266 1.21 3.18 21.55
N TYR A 267 1.72 3.35 20.33
CA TYR A 267 3.14 3.17 20.02
C TYR A 267 3.62 4.18 18.98
N ASN A 268 4.50 5.09 19.40
CA ASN A 268 5.05 6.19 18.59
C ASN A 268 3.98 6.94 17.78
N GLU A 269 2.80 7.12 18.38
CA GLU A 269 1.63 7.74 17.76
C GLU A 269 1.97 9.14 17.19
N ASP A 270 2.61 10.00 17.99
CA ASP A 270 3.08 11.33 17.59
C ASP A 270 4.06 11.36 16.40
N TYR A 271 4.71 10.22 16.08
CA TYR A 271 5.67 10.11 14.97
C TYR A 271 5.00 9.68 13.67
N TYR A 272 3.74 9.22 13.72
CA TYR A 272 3.07 8.58 12.60
C TYR A 272 2.97 9.50 11.37
N ALA A 273 2.73 10.80 11.57
CA ALA A 273 2.68 11.78 10.47
C ALA A 273 4.01 11.84 9.71
N CYS A 274 5.14 11.82 10.42
CA CYS A 274 6.46 11.76 9.80
C CYS A 274 6.68 10.41 9.10
N HIS A 275 6.30 9.30 9.76
CA HIS A 275 6.46 7.96 9.20
C HIS A 275 5.70 7.81 7.89
N ILE A 276 4.42 8.15 7.83
CA ILE A 276 3.64 7.99 6.60
C ILE A 276 4.14 8.91 5.49
N LEU A 277 4.48 10.17 5.81
CA LEU A 277 5.09 11.10 4.83
C LEU A 277 6.35 10.51 4.22
N THR A 278 7.24 10.02 5.08
CA THR A 278 8.58 9.59 4.67
C THR A 278 8.54 8.20 4.05
N LEU A 279 7.67 7.30 4.52
CA LEU A 279 7.42 5.98 3.94
C LEU A 279 6.90 6.11 2.51
N VAL A 280 5.88 6.93 2.27
CA VAL A 280 5.32 7.13 0.92
C VAL A 280 6.40 7.65 -0.04
N ASN A 281 7.18 8.64 0.40
CA ASN A 281 8.27 9.19 -0.40
C ASN A 281 9.43 8.20 -0.60
N ASP A 282 9.75 7.39 0.40
CA ASP A 282 10.77 6.35 0.29
C ASP A 282 10.35 5.25 -0.68
N TRP A 283 9.11 4.77 -0.59
CA TRP A 283 8.57 3.78 -1.53
C TRP A 283 8.54 4.31 -2.96
N LYS A 284 8.03 5.54 -3.14
CA LYS A 284 8.09 6.23 -4.43
C LYS A 284 9.53 6.21 -4.95
N ARG A 285 10.49 6.66 -4.14
CA ARG A 285 11.91 6.70 -4.53
C ARG A 285 12.46 5.31 -4.86
N THR A 286 12.21 4.28 -4.06
CA THR A 286 12.84 2.97 -4.25
C THR A 286 12.27 2.21 -5.44
N PHE A 287 10.94 2.25 -5.63
CA PHE A 287 10.32 1.69 -6.83
C PHE A 287 10.76 2.47 -8.10
N PHE A 288 11.03 3.78 -8.00
CA PHE A 288 11.63 4.56 -9.09
C PHE A 288 13.15 4.37 -9.26
N GLN A 289 13.89 4.01 -8.23
CA GLN A 289 15.34 3.75 -8.33
C GLN A 289 15.62 2.35 -8.87
N GLY A 290 14.73 1.38 -8.62
CA GLY A 290 14.70 0.11 -9.33
C GLY A 290 14.43 0.27 -10.83
N GLU A 291 13.67 1.31 -11.21
CA GLU A 291 13.53 1.81 -12.58
C GLU A 291 14.76 2.70 -12.93
N LEU A 292 15.92 2.09 -13.21
CA LEU A 292 17.20 2.75 -13.53
C LEU A 292 17.06 4.19 -14.09
N ALA A 293 17.23 5.17 -13.19
CA ALA A 293 17.37 6.62 -13.40
C ALA A 293 17.01 7.18 -14.80
N GLY A 294 15.77 7.63 -14.98
CA GLY A 294 15.37 8.36 -16.19
C GLY A 294 13.99 9.03 -16.17
N GLU A 295 13.08 8.60 -15.31
CA GLU A 295 11.67 9.03 -15.35
C GLU A 295 11.35 10.14 -14.34
N ASN A 296 12.02 11.29 -14.47
CA ASN A 296 11.59 12.50 -13.76
C ASN A 296 10.16 12.85 -14.19
N GLY A 297 9.18 12.72 -13.30
CA GLY A 297 7.81 13.21 -13.49
C GLY A 297 6.73 12.15 -13.63
N VAL A 298 7.02 10.86 -13.48
CA VAL A 298 5.97 9.84 -13.39
C VAL A 298 5.41 9.80 -11.96
N ALA A 299 4.09 9.82 -11.83
CA ALA A 299 3.42 9.74 -10.53
C ALA A 299 3.54 8.32 -9.96
N PHE A 300 3.66 8.21 -8.63
CA PHE A 300 3.50 6.95 -7.90
C PHE A 300 2.27 7.09 -7.01
N PRO A 301 1.07 6.74 -7.53
CA PRO A 301 -0.15 6.91 -6.76
C PRO A 301 -0.11 6.07 -5.49
N PHE A 302 -0.40 6.71 -4.35
CA PHE A 302 -0.38 6.04 -3.05
C PHE A 302 -1.70 6.26 -2.29
N GLY A 303 -2.48 5.19 -2.16
CA GLY A 303 -3.76 5.24 -1.46
C GLY A 303 -3.59 4.98 0.03
N VAL A 304 -3.94 5.93 0.90
CA VAL A 304 -3.93 5.76 2.36
C VAL A 304 -5.37 5.66 2.86
N VAL A 305 -5.75 4.55 3.51
CA VAL A 305 -7.08 4.43 4.11
C VAL A 305 -7.02 4.93 5.55
N GLN A 306 -7.89 5.88 5.90
CA GLN A 306 -8.00 6.34 7.28
C GLN A 306 -8.54 5.22 8.18
N ASN A 307 -7.98 5.10 9.39
CA ASN A 307 -8.37 4.07 10.35
C ASN A 307 -9.89 4.03 10.59
N GLY A 308 -10.41 2.81 10.62
CA GLY A 308 -11.83 2.55 10.86
C GLY A 308 -12.26 2.82 12.30
N PRO A 309 -13.53 2.58 12.63
CA PRO A 309 -14.01 2.62 14.00
C PRO A 309 -13.63 1.35 14.75
N VAL A 310 -13.66 1.45 16.08
CA VAL A 310 -13.61 0.30 16.98
C VAL A 310 -14.53 0.53 18.17
N TRP A 311 -15.28 -0.50 18.54
CA TRP A 311 -16.18 -0.43 19.68
C TRP A 311 -15.43 -0.78 20.97
N ILE A 312 -14.73 0.22 21.52
CA ILE A 312 -14.02 0.19 22.81
C ILE A 312 -14.35 1.46 23.60
N ASN A 313 -13.80 1.58 24.83
CA ASN A 313 -13.86 2.83 25.58
C ASN A 313 -13.32 4.00 24.75
N TYR A 314 -13.91 5.18 24.94
CA TYR A 314 -13.59 6.39 24.22
C TYR A 314 -12.08 6.67 24.26
N ASN A 315 -11.44 6.75 23.10
CA ASN A 315 -10.01 7.00 22.94
C ASN A 315 -9.78 7.95 21.76
N TYR A 316 -9.22 9.13 22.03
CA TYR A 316 -9.02 10.19 21.04
C TYR A 316 -7.83 9.95 20.10
N LYS A 317 -6.88 9.08 20.48
CA LYS A 317 -5.69 8.75 19.68
C LYS A 317 -6.04 8.04 18.36
N TRP A 318 -7.24 7.47 18.27
CA TRP A 318 -7.78 7.00 17.00
C TRP A 318 -7.98 8.13 16.00
N GLY A 319 -8.43 9.29 16.49
CA GLY A 319 -8.47 10.55 15.77
C GLY A 319 -7.11 11.04 15.34
N ASP A 320 -6.14 11.01 16.26
CA ASP A 320 -4.79 11.47 15.96
C ASP A 320 -4.14 10.63 14.85
N ILE A 321 -4.25 9.29 14.88
CA ILE A 321 -3.78 8.47 13.75
C ILE A 321 -4.51 8.82 12.44
N ARG A 322 -5.84 9.07 12.44
CA ARG A 322 -6.56 9.50 11.22
C ARG A 322 -6.08 10.84 10.68
N TRP A 323 -5.71 11.75 11.59
CA TRP A 323 -5.14 13.04 11.27
C TRP A 323 -3.71 12.89 10.70
N HIS A 324 -2.88 12.10 11.38
CA HIS A 324 -1.51 11.76 10.96
C HIS A 324 -1.46 11.03 9.61
N GLN A 325 -2.45 10.20 9.29
CA GLN A 325 -2.61 9.56 7.98
C GLN A 325 -2.76 10.55 6.82
N THR A 326 -3.11 11.82 7.12
CA THR A 326 -3.15 12.93 6.16
C THR A 326 -1.98 13.90 6.32
N VAL A 327 -0.90 13.46 6.96
CA VAL A 327 0.30 14.25 7.30
C VAL A 327 -0.05 15.56 8.00
N ASP A 328 -1.05 15.51 8.87
CA ASP A 328 -1.55 16.63 9.67
C ASP A 328 -2.10 17.81 8.85
N LEU A 329 -2.64 17.52 7.67
CA LEU A 329 -3.25 18.52 6.79
C LEU A 329 -4.74 18.26 6.50
N GLY A 330 -5.31 17.18 7.03
CA GLY A 330 -6.73 16.83 6.93
C GLY A 330 -7.19 16.26 5.60
N VAL A 331 -6.35 16.31 4.56
CA VAL A 331 -6.67 15.83 3.21
C VAL A 331 -5.48 15.18 2.52
N LEU A 332 -5.78 14.26 1.60
CA LEU A 332 -4.87 13.80 0.56
C LEU A 332 -5.60 13.88 -0.80
N PRO A 333 -4.92 14.31 -1.88
CA PRO A 333 -3.55 14.83 -1.95
C PRO A 333 -3.38 16.16 -1.21
N ASN A 334 -2.15 16.49 -0.88
CA ASN A 334 -1.77 17.81 -0.36
C ASN A 334 -0.37 18.20 -0.85
N ALA A 335 0.14 19.36 -0.42
CA ALA A 335 1.42 19.89 -0.91
C ALA A 335 2.64 19.00 -0.60
N LEU A 336 2.57 18.17 0.45
CA LEU A 336 3.64 17.26 0.85
C LEU A 336 3.55 15.90 0.15
N LEU A 337 2.33 15.46 -0.16
CA LEU A 337 2.02 14.20 -0.84
C LEU A 337 1.06 14.44 -2.03
N PRO A 338 1.56 15.00 -3.16
CA PRO A 338 0.71 15.37 -4.29
C PRO A 338 0.17 14.16 -5.07
N ASP A 339 0.83 13.01 -4.97
CA ASP A 339 0.42 11.75 -5.63
C ASP A 339 -0.35 10.81 -4.69
N ALA A 340 -0.67 11.24 -3.48
CA ALA A 340 -1.42 10.43 -2.52
C ALA A 340 -2.91 10.73 -2.57
N PHE A 341 -3.73 9.75 -2.20
CA PHE A 341 -5.18 9.88 -2.11
C PHE A 341 -5.68 9.09 -0.90
N THR A 342 -6.91 9.36 -0.45
CA THR A 342 -7.41 8.78 0.81
C THR A 342 -8.82 8.24 0.71
N ALA A 343 -9.16 7.33 1.61
CA ALA A 343 -10.53 6.92 1.88
C ALA A 343 -10.81 6.93 3.38
N ALA A 344 -11.85 7.66 3.79
CA ALA A 344 -12.38 7.56 5.14
C ALA A 344 -13.10 6.21 5.31
N SER A 345 -12.83 5.50 6.42
CA SER A 345 -13.52 4.26 6.78
C SER A 345 -14.14 4.28 8.18
N TYR A 346 -14.01 5.39 8.89
CA TYR A 346 -14.35 5.51 10.31
C TYR A 346 -15.86 5.46 10.59
N ASP A 347 -16.71 5.70 9.59
CA ASP A 347 -18.18 5.67 9.66
C ASP A 347 -18.76 4.28 9.37
N LEU A 348 -17.91 3.31 9.04
CA LEU A 348 -18.31 1.94 8.66
C LEU A 348 -18.28 1.02 9.88
N THR A 349 -19.08 1.31 10.91
CA THR A 349 -19.11 0.47 12.12
C THR A 349 -19.70 -0.91 11.86
N ASP A 350 -19.15 -1.91 12.55
CA ASP A 350 -19.63 -3.30 12.49
C ASP A 350 -19.38 -4.01 13.82
N HIS A 351 -20.27 -3.79 14.78
CA HIS A 351 -20.19 -4.41 16.11
C HIS A 351 -20.35 -5.94 16.07
N LEU A 352 -20.87 -6.48 14.96
CA LEU A 352 -21.11 -7.91 14.75
C LEU A 352 -20.02 -8.57 13.90
N SER A 353 -18.91 -7.89 13.64
CA SER A 353 -17.82 -8.47 12.88
C SER A 353 -17.27 -9.71 13.62
N PRO A 354 -17.17 -10.88 12.95
CA PRO A 354 -16.70 -12.11 13.58
C PRO A 354 -15.21 -12.03 13.97
N THR A 355 -14.47 -11.07 13.42
CA THR A 355 -13.07 -10.79 13.75
C THR A 355 -12.92 -9.60 14.71
N GLY A 356 -14.01 -9.11 15.29
CA GLY A 356 -14.05 -7.98 16.22
C GLY A 356 -14.37 -6.65 15.55
N SER A 357 -14.93 -5.71 16.30
CA SER A 357 -15.45 -4.42 15.81
C SER A 357 -14.41 -3.53 15.12
N ILE A 358 -13.12 -3.74 15.41
CA ILE A 358 -11.97 -3.11 14.75
C ILE A 358 -11.77 -3.56 13.29
N HIS A 359 -12.44 -4.64 12.87
CA HIS A 359 -12.36 -5.20 11.52
C HIS A 359 -13.73 -5.16 10.81
N PRO A 360 -14.22 -3.99 10.38
CA PRO A 360 -15.50 -3.92 9.69
C PRO A 360 -15.54 -4.70 8.38
N ARG A 361 -16.66 -5.37 8.13
CA ARG A 361 -16.85 -6.21 6.94
C ARG A 361 -17.21 -5.45 5.67
N ASP A 362 -17.62 -4.18 5.74
CA ASP A 362 -17.93 -3.36 4.55
C ASP A 362 -16.64 -2.84 3.88
N LYS A 363 -15.95 -3.74 3.17
CA LYS A 363 -14.77 -3.38 2.37
C LYS A 363 -15.14 -2.82 1.01
N GLN A 364 -16.36 -3.06 0.54
CA GLN A 364 -16.90 -2.46 -0.68
C GLN A 364 -16.89 -0.93 -0.58
N THR A 365 -17.47 -0.36 0.47
CA THR A 365 -17.51 1.11 0.61
C THR A 365 -16.11 1.72 0.72
N VAL A 366 -15.17 1.05 1.40
CA VAL A 366 -13.77 1.50 1.46
C VAL A 366 -13.14 1.48 0.06
N ALA A 367 -13.31 0.40 -0.69
CA ALA A 367 -12.79 0.26 -2.05
C ALA A 367 -13.39 1.29 -3.00
N ASP A 368 -14.71 1.53 -2.93
CA ASP A 368 -15.39 2.53 -3.77
C ASP A 368 -14.84 3.93 -3.53
N ARG A 369 -14.70 4.34 -2.26
CA ARG A 369 -14.13 5.64 -1.89
C ARG A 369 -12.69 5.78 -2.36
N LEU A 370 -11.87 4.76 -2.12
CA LEU A 370 -10.45 4.75 -2.46
C LEU A 370 -10.23 4.77 -3.98
N ALA A 371 -11.01 3.97 -4.72
CA ALA A 371 -10.96 3.92 -6.19
C ALA A 371 -11.48 5.21 -6.83
N ASN A 372 -12.52 5.86 -6.28
CA ASN A 372 -12.96 7.16 -6.77
C ASN A 372 -11.88 8.23 -6.63
N ALA A 373 -11.20 8.27 -5.49
CA ALA A 373 -10.09 9.19 -5.27
C ALA A 373 -8.91 8.88 -6.22
N ALA A 374 -8.58 7.60 -6.43
CA ALA A 374 -7.57 7.18 -7.41
C ALA A 374 -7.95 7.58 -8.84
N ARG A 375 -9.19 7.35 -9.28
CA ARG A 375 -9.69 7.72 -10.61
C ARG A 375 -9.63 9.22 -10.85
N ARG A 376 -10.00 10.01 -9.85
CA ARG A 376 -9.89 11.47 -9.90
C ARG A 376 -8.44 11.93 -10.06
N LEU A 377 -7.51 11.31 -9.34
CA LEU A 377 -6.10 11.68 -9.32
C LEU A 377 -5.36 11.21 -10.60
N ILE A 378 -5.56 9.95 -10.99
CA ILE A 378 -4.77 9.26 -12.03
C ILE A 378 -5.38 9.48 -13.42
N TYR A 379 -6.72 9.40 -13.52
CA TYR A 379 -7.44 9.46 -14.79
C TYR A 379 -8.16 10.80 -15.02
N ASN A 380 -8.04 11.73 -14.06
CA ASN A 380 -8.66 13.06 -14.11
C ASN A 380 -10.18 13.02 -14.35
N GLU A 381 -10.85 11.97 -13.85
CA GLU A 381 -12.31 11.86 -13.88
C GLU A 381 -12.96 12.92 -12.99
N ASN A 382 -14.18 13.35 -13.30
CA ASN A 382 -14.90 14.36 -12.51
C ASN A 382 -15.55 13.75 -11.25
N LEU A 383 -14.71 13.39 -10.27
CA LEU A 383 -15.10 12.80 -8.98
C LEU A 383 -14.47 13.60 -7.81
N SER A 384 -15.02 13.45 -6.62
CA SER A 384 -14.46 14.00 -5.39
C SER A 384 -13.26 13.18 -4.88
N LEU A 385 -12.18 13.87 -4.49
CA LEU A 385 -11.00 13.25 -3.84
C LEU A 385 -11.27 12.85 -2.38
N TYR A 386 -12.08 13.66 -1.70
CA TYR A 386 -12.38 13.56 -0.28
C TYR A 386 -13.74 14.24 -0.01
N GLY A 387 -14.34 13.93 1.14
CA GLY A 387 -15.57 14.59 1.61
C GLY A 387 -15.33 16.00 2.14
N PRO A 388 -16.35 16.68 2.69
CA PRO A 388 -16.27 18.09 3.08
C PRO A 388 -15.11 18.43 4.03
N VAL A 389 -14.49 19.59 3.84
CA VAL A 389 -13.37 20.09 4.65
C VAL A 389 -13.72 21.46 5.22
N PRO A 390 -13.43 21.75 6.50
CA PRO A 390 -13.68 23.07 7.08
C PRO A 390 -12.80 24.14 6.43
N VAL A 391 -13.40 25.30 6.13
CA VAL A 391 -12.71 26.49 5.59
C VAL A 391 -12.65 27.64 6.59
N SER A 392 -13.60 27.70 7.54
CA SER A 392 -13.59 28.65 8.65
C SER A 392 -14.30 28.05 9.87
N VAL A 393 -13.88 28.50 11.05
CA VAL A 393 -14.59 28.28 12.32
C VAL A 393 -14.81 29.64 12.97
N ASP A 394 -16.05 30.11 12.94
CA ASP A 394 -16.43 31.44 13.40
C ASP A 394 -17.15 31.38 14.75
N GLN A 395 -16.85 32.32 15.63
CA GLN A 395 -17.53 32.44 16.92
C GLN A 395 -18.88 33.14 16.74
N LEU A 396 -19.97 32.39 16.92
CA LEU A 396 -21.34 32.93 16.89
C LEU A 396 -21.76 33.46 18.27
N ALA A 397 -21.41 32.74 19.33
CA ALA A 397 -21.59 33.12 20.72
C ALA A 397 -20.43 32.59 21.58
N ALA A 398 -20.41 32.92 22.87
CA ALA A 398 -19.37 32.45 23.80
C ALA A 398 -19.25 30.91 23.81
N ASP A 399 -20.37 30.22 23.71
CA ASP A 399 -20.58 28.78 23.87
C ASP A 399 -20.89 28.04 22.55
N SER A 400 -20.68 28.68 21.40
CA SER A 400 -20.90 28.03 20.10
C SER A 400 -19.90 28.45 19.04
N ARG A 401 -19.68 27.56 18.08
CA ARG A 401 -18.84 27.78 16.90
C ARG A 401 -19.58 27.33 15.65
N THR A 402 -19.45 28.10 14.57
CA THR A 402 -19.98 27.75 13.24
C THR A 402 -18.83 27.33 12.34
N ILE A 403 -18.87 26.09 11.88
CA ILE A 403 -17.92 25.53 10.93
C ILE A 403 -18.49 25.71 9.54
N THR A 404 -17.80 26.43 8.66
CA THR A 404 -18.14 26.53 7.24
C THR A 404 -17.30 25.52 6.46
N TYR A 405 -17.90 24.82 5.50
CA TYR A 405 -17.23 23.82 4.66
C TYR A 405 -16.97 24.33 3.24
N ASP A 406 -16.04 23.68 2.55
CA ASP A 406 -15.64 23.96 1.16
C ASP A 406 -16.74 23.68 0.11
N ARG A 407 -17.83 23.02 0.52
CA ARG A 407 -18.92 22.58 -0.33
C ARG A 407 -20.23 22.45 0.44
N ASN A 408 -21.30 22.09 -0.27
CA ASN A 408 -22.55 21.75 0.38
C ASN A 408 -22.41 20.45 1.19
N VAL A 409 -22.98 20.46 2.38
CA VAL A 409 -22.96 19.35 3.33
C VAL A 409 -24.37 18.88 3.64
N LYS A 410 -24.47 17.58 3.88
CA LYS A 410 -25.66 16.93 4.41
C LYS A 410 -25.38 16.54 5.85
N LEU A 411 -26.20 17.04 6.76
CA LEU A 411 -26.23 16.58 8.14
C LEU A 411 -27.00 15.26 8.21
N VAL A 412 -26.31 14.15 8.46
CA VAL A 412 -26.93 12.81 8.53
C VAL A 412 -27.24 12.42 9.98
N GLY A 413 -26.26 12.58 10.87
CA GLY A 413 -26.44 12.42 12.32
C GLY A 413 -25.99 13.65 13.10
N ALA A 414 -25.88 13.53 14.42
CA ALA A 414 -25.37 14.59 15.31
C ALA A 414 -23.96 14.28 15.86
N ALA A 415 -23.43 13.08 15.60
CA ALA A 415 -22.22 12.60 16.24
C ALA A 415 -20.96 12.91 15.44
N GLY A 416 -19.88 13.18 16.19
CA GLY A 416 -18.51 13.23 15.67
C GLY A 416 -17.76 14.51 15.95
N PHE A 417 -18.43 15.54 16.48
CA PHE A 417 -17.76 16.74 16.98
C PHE A 417 -17.31 16.57 18.43
N ALA A 418 -16.14 17.13 18.73
CA ALA A 418 -15.59 17.21 20.08
C ALA A 418 -14.74 18.48 20.20
N PHE A 419 -14.40 18.90 21.42
CA PHE A 419 -13.44 19.97 21.66
C PHE A 419 -12.42 19.56 22.73
N GLN A 420 -11.23 20.15 22.67
CA GLN A 420 -10.18 19.98 23.67
C GLN A 420 -10.18 21.17 24.64
N LEU A 421 -10.03 20.87 25.92
CA LEU A 421 -9.84 21.83 27.00
C LEU A 421 -8.35 22.12 27.25
N PRO A 422 -7.99 23.22 27.96
CA PRO A 422 -6.60 23.58 28.21
C PRO A 422 -5.79 22.55 29.01
N ASP A 423 -6.47 21.66 29.73
CA ASP A 423 -5.86 20.56 30.49
C ASP A 423 -5.57 19.31 29.63
N GLY A 424 -5.91 19.37 28.33
CA GLY A 424 -5.73 18.29 27.35
C GLY A 424 -6.91 17.33 27.28
N ASN A 425 -7.94 17.46 28.13
CA ASN A 425 -9.12 16.61 28.09
C ASN A 425 -10.02 16.94 26.90
N TYR A 426 -10.68 15.91 26.38
CA TYR A 426 -11.61 16.02 25.25
C TYR A 426 -13.05 15.80 25.72
N GLU A 427 -13.96 16.64 25.23
CA GLU A 427 -15.40 16.52 25.48
C GLU A 427 -16.17 16.48 24.16
N LEU A 428 -17.27 15.73 24.13
CA LEU A 428 -18.17 15.68 22.97
C LEU A 428 -18.91 17.01 22.80
N SER A 429 -19.18 17.35 21.54
CA SER A 429 -19.85 18.59 21.16
C SER A 429 -21.16 18.28 20.45
N ASP A 430 -22.24 18.94 20.88
CA ASP A 430 -23.56 18.79 20.30
C ASP A 430 -23.74 19.69 19.07
N VAL A 431 -24.42 19.17 18.04
CA VAL A 431 -24.85 19.97 16.89
C VAL A 431 -26.07 20.81 17.28
N ILE A 432 -25.96 22.13 17.10
CA ILE A 432 -27.01 23.12 17.41
C ILE A 432 -27.87 23.40 16.18
N ALA A 433 -27.23 23.62 15.03
CA ALA A 433 -27.89 24.01 13.78
C ALA A 433 -27.02 23.63 12.58
N SER A 434 -27.62 23.61 11.40
CA SER A 434 -26.89 23.48 10.13
C SER A 434 -27.53 24.32 9.04
N THR A 435 -26.72 24.66 8.04
CA THR A 435 -27.15 25.23 6.77
C THR A 435 -26.69 24.31 5.63
N ALA A 436 -26.85 24.74 4.38
CA ALA A 436 -26.39 23.99 3.23
C ALA A 436 -24.86 23.78 3.23
N ASN A 437 -24.06 24.66 3.86
CA ASN A 437 -22.60 24.58 3.84
C ASN A 437 -21.94 24.82 5.20
N SER A 438 -22.72 24.81 6.30
CA SER A 438 -22.18 25.02 7.64
C SER A 438 -22.88 24.20 8.71
N VAL A 439 -22.15 23.91 9.78
CA VAL A 439 -22.66 23.25 10.98
C VAL A 439 -22.29 24.10 12.18
N THR A 440 -23.24 24.39 13.06
CA THR A 440 -23.02 25.08 14.34
C THR A 440 -23.01 24.06 15.46
N VAL A 441 -22.01 24.14 16.33
CA VAL A 441 -21.82 23.19 17.44
C VAL A 441 -21.62 23.91 18.77
N ALA A 442 -21.99 23.24 19.86
CA ALA A 442 -21.79 23.72 21.22
C ALA A 442 -20.32 23.53 21.64
N VAL A 443 -19.71 24.55 22.23
CA VAL A 443 -18.31 24.51 22.63
C VAL A 443 -18.14 25.16 24.00
N ASN A 444 -17.29 24.58 24.86
CA ASN A 444 -16.92 25.25 26.10
C ASN A 444 -16.17 26.56 25.82
N SER A 445 -16.50 27.63 26.53
CA SER A 445 -15.82 28.93 26.39
C SER A 445 -14.30 28.90 26.60
N THR A 446 -13.78 27.87 27.30
CA THR A 446 -12.33 27.68 27.52
C THR A 446 -11.69 26.69 26.57
N ALA A 447 -12.44 26.12 25.62
CA ALA A 447 -11.89 25.17 24.66
C ALA A 447 -10.78 25.82 23.82
N VAL A 448 -9.72 25.05 23.59
CA VAL A 448 -8.53 25.49 22.82
C VAL A 448 -8.54 24.94 21.40
N GLN A 449 -9.31 23.88 21.14
CA GLN A 449 -9.38 23.23 19.84
C GLN A 449 -10.75 22.59 19.61
N LEU A 450 -11.23 22.63 18.38
CA LEU A 450 -12.41 21.93 17.89
C LEU A 450 -11.99 20.77 16.97
N LEU A 451 -12.71 19.65 17.04
CA LEU A 451 -12.33 18.38 16.44
C LEU A 451 -13.51 17.72 15.74
N TYR A 452 -13.22 16.97 14.70
CA TYR A 452 -14.19 16.10 14.05
C TYR A 452 -13.61 14.72 13.73
N ALA A 453 -14.36 13.67 14.07
CA ALA A 453 -13.99 12.27 13.86
C ALA A 453 -12.77 11.79 14.69
N PHE A 454 -12.59 12.33 15.90
CA PHE A 454 -11.44 11.98 16.76
C PHE A 454 -11.66 10.78 17.69
N SER A 455 -12.89 10.30 17.86
CA SER A 455 -13.15 9.16 18.75
C SER A 455 -12.80 7.80 18.12
N SER A 456 -12.47 6.82 18.97
CA SER A 456 -12.42 5.39 18.62
C SER A 456 -13.75 4.89 18.03
N TYR A 457 -14.87 5.39 18.55
CA TYR A 457 -16.22 5.12 18.06
C TYR A 457 -16.97 6.46 17.90
N ILE A 458 -17.26 6.83 16.66
CA ILE A 458 -17.76 8.18 16.33
C ILE A 458 -19.29 8.17 16.21
N CYS A 459 -19.82 7.22 15.45
CA CYS A 459 -21.22 7.20 15.03
C CYS A 459 -21.65 5.77 14.67
N GLU A 460 -22.95 5.52 14.57
CA GLU A 460 -23.46 4.30 13.95
C GLU A 460 -23.18 4.25 12.44
N TYR A 461 -23.33 3.07 11.84
CA TYR A 461 -22.98 2.80 10.44
C TYR A 461 -23.58 3.85 9.49
N LYS A 462 -22.71 4.61 8.82
CA LYS A 462 -23.05 5.72 7.93
C LYS A 462 -23.96 6.80 8.56
N GLN A 463 -23.85 7.03 9.88
CA GLN A 463 -24.65 8.02 10.65
C GLN A 463 -23.80 9.12 11.31
N CYS A 464 -22.58 9.34 10.84
CA CYS A 464 -21.76 10.47 11.27
C CYS A 464 -22.38 11.81 10.87
N ALA A 465 -21.98 12.91 11.51
CA ALA A 465 -22.68 14.17 11.28
C ALA A 465 -22.58 14.66 9.83
N VAL A 466 -21.39 14.72 9.24
CA VAL A 466 -21.14 15.51 8.03
C VAL A 466 -20.77 14.64 6.84
N TYR A 467 -21.58 14.74 5.79
CA TYR A 467 -21.34 14.14 4.47
C TYR A 467 -21.40 15.20 3.39
N SER A 468 -20.79 14.95 2.23
CA SER A 468 -21.03 15.77 1.04
C SER A 468 -22.48 15.64 0.57
N ASP A 469 -23.08 16.76 0.15
CA ASP A 469 -24.39 16.79 -0.51
C ASP A 469 -24.24 16.59 -2.02
N ASP A 470 -23.62 15.47 -2.39
CA ASP A 470 -23.42 15.02 -3.77
C ASP A 470 -23.72 13.51 -3.89
N PHE A 471 -23.61 12.97 -5.10
CA PHE A 471 -23.91 11.57 -5.35
C PHE A 471 -22.87 10.62 -4.74
N GLU A 472 -21.64 11.10 -4.49
CA GLU A 472 -20.60 10.30 -3.83
C GLU A 472 -20.85 10.15 -2.33
N ASN A 473 -21.55 11.12 -1.71
CA ASN A 473 -21.95 11.10 -0.30
C ASN A 473 -20.79 10.66 0.61
N LEU A 474 -19.65 11.34 0.44
CA LEU A 474 -18.41 11.08 1.18
C LEU A 474 -18.49 11.70 2.57
N PRO A 475 -18.10 10.99 3.64
CA PRO A 475 -17.99 11.59 4.95
C PRO A 475 -16.86 12.63 4.95
N ALA A 476 -17.01 13.69 5.74
CA ALA A 476 -15.95 14.67 5.96
C ALA A 476 -14.66 13.98 6.45
N GLN A 477 -13.49 14.53 6.15
CA GLN A 477 -12.26 13.96 6.71
C GLN A 477 -12.16 14.28 8.21
N ALA A 478 -11.35 13.52 8.96
CA ALA A 478 -10.97 13.92 10.31
C ALA A 478 -10.21 15.25 10.27
N TRP A 479 -10.56 16.19 11.15
CA TRP A 479 -9.90 17.49 11.23
C TRP A 479 -9.88 18.06 12.64
N LYS A 480 -8.91 18.94 12.89
CA LYS A 480 -8.81 19.75 14.11
C LYS A 480 -8.59 21.22 13.78
N TRP A 481 -9.07 22.11 14.64
CA TRP A 481 -9.05 23.56 14.43
C TRP A 481 -8.79 24.30 15.75
N ASP A 482 -7.73 25.12 15.81
CA ASP A 482 -7.38 25.90 17.01
C ASP A 482 -8.31 27.09 17.20
N LEU A 483 -8.80 27.30 18.43
CA LEU A 483 -9.88 28.25 18.78
C LEU A 483 -9.41 29.58 19.38
#